data_AF-A0A2M9MN27-F1
#
_entry.id   AF-A0A2M9MN27-F1
#
_cell.length_a   1.000
_cell.length_b   1.000
_cell.length_c   1.000
_cell.angle_alpha   90.00
_cell.angle_beta   90.00
_cell.angle_gamma   90.00
#
_symmetry.space_group_name_H-M   'P 1'
#
loop_
_entity.id
_entity.type
_entity.pdbx_description
1 polymer ?
#
loop_
_entity_poly.entity_id
_entity_poly.type
_entity_poly.pdbx_seq_one_letter_code
_entity_poly.pdbx_strand_id
1 'polypeptide(L)'
;MRHFLTIMLLYMTALLTGCDKGPGWETMQLLDEEVVEIRISAFESWDEMNGDTLLSFKDTKAVRVFEEAIRTARKQADAAKRTAPDYDVMVIYAQQSPIHAIKLWLGEEGEESVFSYGFKDGEEAVYVASAKHSDRMRELILQEGR
;
A
#
# COMPACT_ATOMS: atom_id res chain seq x y z
N MET A 1 -24.14 -6.96 -49.18
CA MET A 1 -23.51 -7.97 -48.31
C MET A 1 -22.06 -7.63 -47.95
N ARG A 2 -21.09 -7.61 -48.88
CA ARG A 2 -19.64 -7.43 -48.56
C ARG A 2 -19.34 -6.24 -47.62
N HIS A 3 -19.83 -5.04 -47.93
CA HIS A 3 -19.64 -3.84 -47.09
C HIS A 3 -20.29 -3.94 -45.70
N PHE A 4 -21.42 -4.64 -45.57
CA PHE A 4 -22.12 -4.82 -44.29
C PHE A 4 -21.31 -5.72 -43.35
N LEU A 5 -20.67 -6.75 -43.92
CA LEU A 5 -19.73 -7.62 -43.20
C LEU A 5 -18.50 -6.83 -42.71
N THR A 6 -17.96 -5.94 -43.55
CA THR A 6 -16.81 -5.08 -43.19
C THR A 6 -17.16 -4.12 -42.05
N ILE A 7 -18.34 -3.49 -42.09
CA ILE A 7 -18.80 -2.57 -41.03
C ILE A 7 -18.99 -3.34 -39.69
N MET A 8 -19.62 -4.51 -39.73
CA MET A 8 -19.80 -5.33 -38.53
C MET A 8 -18.47 -5.79 -37.92
N LEU A 9 -17.49 -6.17 -38.75
CA LEU A 9 -16.16 -6.56 -38.28
C LEU A 9 -15.42 -5.40 -37.60
N LEU A 10 -15.54 -4.18 -38.15
CA LEU A 10 -14.94 -2.96 -37.59
C LEU A 10 -15.57 -2.58 -36.23
N TYR A 11 -16.87 -2.83 -36.07
CA TYR A 11 -17.59 -2.64 -34.81
C TYR A 11 -17.13 -3.62 -33.73
N MET A 12 -16.88 -4.89 -34.10
CA MET A 12 -16.36 -5.90 -33.17
C MET A 12 -14.93 -5.59 -32.71
N THR A 13 -14.06 -5.05 -33.57
CA THR A 13 -12.69 -4.67 -33.16
C THR A 13 -12.67 -3.47 -32.21
N ALA A 14 -13.62 -2.53 -32.32
CA ALA A 14 -13.72 -1.40 -31.39
C ALA A 14 -14.15 -1.84 -29.98
N LEU A 15 -14.94 -2.91 -29.85
CA LEU A 15 -15.36 -3.47 -28.56
C LEU A 15 -14.24 -4.26 -27.85
N LEU A 16 -13.16 -4.60 -28.55
CA LEU A 16 -12.01 -5.34 -28.01
C LEU A 16 -10.88 -4.43 -27.50
N THR A 17 -11.03 -3.11 -27.56
CA THR A 17 -10.14 -2.20 -26.82
C THR A 17 -10.50 -2.25 -25.34
N GLY A 18 -9.97 -3.26 -24.63
CA GLY A 18 -9.92 -3.24 -23.18
C GLY A 18 -9.27 -1.93 -22.73
N CYS A 19 -9.86 -1.27 -21.73
CA CYS A 19 -9.23 -0.11 -21.10
C CYS A 19 -7.95 -0.57 -20.41
N ASP A 20 -6.84 -0.47 -21.14
CA ASP A 20 -5.50 -0.76 -20.64
C ASP A 20 -5.18 0.32 -19.60
N LYS A 21 -5.39 -0.02 -18.32
CA LYS A 21 -5.27 0.94 -17.23
C LYS A 21 -3.78 1.15 -17.00
N GLY A 22 -3.30 2.34 -17.40
CA GLY A 22 -1.88 2.68 -17.32
C GLY A 22 -1.30 2.58 -15.89
N PRO A 23 0.05 2.50 -15.76
CA PRO A 23 0.72 2.37 -14.47
C PRO A 23 0.23 3.39 -13.42
N GLY A 24 0.11 2.95 -12.16
CA GLY A 24 -0.42 3.80 -11.09
C GLY A 24 -1.94 3.72 -10.86
N TRP A 25 -2.69 2.89 -11.60
CA TRP A 25 -4.14 2.75 -11.38
C TRP A 25 -4.49 1.92 -10.12
N GLU A 26 -3.71 0.88 -9.81
CA GLU A 26 -3.92 -0.01 -8.65
C GLU A 26 -3.55 0.72 -7.35
N THR A 27 -4.29 0.44 -6.26
CA THR A 27 -3.90 0.83 -4.90
C THR A 27 -3.48 -0.39 -4.08
N MET A 28 -2.78 -0.17 -2.97
CA MET A 28 -2.51 -1.22 -1.99
C MET A 28 -3.83 -1.75 -1.41
N GLN A 29 -3.93 -3.06 -1.28
CA GLN A 29 -5.13 -3.72 -0.77
C GLN A 29 -4.86 -4.21 0.66
N LEU A 30 -5.80 -3.92 1.55
CA LEU A 30 -5.95 -4.58 2.84
C LEU A 30 -7.16 -5.52 2.76
N LEU A 31 -7.35 -6.37 3.78
CA LEU A 31 -8.57 -7.17 3.84
C LEU A 31 -9.81 -6.26 3.98
N ASP A 32 -10.97 -6.77 3.54
CA ASP A 32 -12.28 -6.15 3.73
C ASP A 32 -12.82 -6.50 5.13
N GLU A 33 -12.00 -6.23 6.14
CA GLU A 33 -12.18 -6.57 7.55
C GLU A 33 -11.85 -5.34 8.39
N GLU A 34 -12.51 -5.21 9.56
CA GLU A 34 -12.25 -4.08 10.48
C GLU A 34 -10.83 -4.17 11.04
N VAL A 35 -10.02 -3.13 10.80
CA VAL A 35 -8.70 -2.96 11.42
C VAL A 35 -8.91 -2.43 12.83
N VAL A 36 -8.36 -3.12 13.83
CA VAL A 36 -8.50 -2.78 15.26
C VAL A 36 -7.20 -2.31 15.90
N GLU A 37 -6.06 -2.65 15.29
CA GLU A 37 -4.74 -2.27 15.79
C GLU A 37 -3.75 -2.13 14.63
N ILE A 38 -2.96 -1.07 14.65
CA ILE A 38 -1.74 -0.93 13.85
C ILE A 38 -0.56 -1.03 14.81
N ARG A 39 0.33 -2.00 14.60
CA ARG A 39 1.62 -2.05 15.30
C ARG A 39 2.73 -1.61 14.37
N ILE A 40 3.70 -0.90 14.93
CA ILE A 40 4.92 -0.48 14.24
C ILE A 40 6.11 -0.97 15.06
N SER A 41 7.05 -1.61 14.39
CA SER A 41 8.34 -2.06 14.93
C SER A 41 9.48 -1.57 14.01
N ALA A 42 10.72 -1.57 14.51
CA ALA A 42 11.87 -1.26 13.67
C ALA A 42 12.06 -2.37 12.62
N PHE A 43 12.40 -2.00 11.38
CA PHE A 43 12.80 -3.00 10.39
C PHE A 43 14.10 -3.70 10.82
N GLU A 44 14.09 -5.03 10.85
CA GLU A 44 15.28 -5.85 11.14
C GLU A 44 15.66 -6.78 9.99
N SER A 45 14.69 -7.41 9.32
CA SER A 45 14.93 -8.33 8.21
C SER A 45 13.79 -8.35 7.19
N TRP A 46 14.04 -8.97 6.04
CA TRP A 46 13.05 -9.14 4.97
C TRP A 46 12.22 -10.43 5.10
N ASP A 47 12.72 -11.42 5.84
CA ASP A 47 12.12 -12.76 5.91
C ASP A 47 11.05 -12.88 7.00
N GLU A 48 11.05 -11.96 7.97
CA GLU A 48 10.10 -11.90 9.08
C GLU A 48 9.64 -10.46 9.35
N MET A 49 8.65 -10.33 10.24
CA MET A 49 8.23 -9.05 10.80
C MET A 49 8.77 -8.96 12.22
N ASN A 50 9.41 -7.85 12.57
CA ASN A 50 9.91 -7.64 13.93
C ASN A 50 8.74 -7.64 14.93
N GLY A 51 8.78 -8.54 15.91
CA GLY A 51 7.77 -8.68 16.96
C GLY A 51 7.86 -7.61 18.05
N ASP A 52 9.02 -6.97 18.21
CA ASP A 52 9.28 -5.95 19.24
C ASP A 52 8.60 -4.63 18.83
N THR A 53 7.34 -4.53 19.26
CA THR A 53 6.45 -3.41 18.95
C THR A 53 6.93 -2.13 19.62
N LEU A 54 7.32 -1.14 18.81
CA LEU A 54 7.65 0.21 19.26
C LEU A 54 6.38 1.02 19.56
N LEU A 55 5.39 0.98 18.66
CA LEU A 55 4.15 1.74 18.75
C LEU A 55 2.94 0.84 18.47
N SER A 56 1.84 1.05 19.20
CA SER A 56 0.58 0.31 19.06
C SER A 56 -0.61 1.28 19.04
N PHE A 57 -1.14 1.54 17.86
CA PHE A 57 -2.30 2.42 17.66
C PHE A 57 -3.60 1.61 17.68
N LYS A 58 -4.48 1.91 18.65
CA LYS A 58 -5.79 1.25 18.85
C LYS A 58 -6.97 2.20 18.82
N ASP A 59 -6.73 3.51 18.84
CA ASP A 59 -7.81 4.48 18.69
C ASP A 59 -8.22 4.57 17.22
N THR A 60 -9.53 4.73 17.00
CA THR A 60 -10.12 4.72 15.66
C THR A 60 -9.64 5.87 14.77
N LYS A 61 -9.04 6.94 15.32
CA LYS A 61 -8.54 8.06 14.51
C LYS A 61 -7.14 7.76 13.97
N ALA A 62 -6.22 7.30 14.81
CA ALA A 62 -4.88 6.91 14.36
C ALA A 62 -4.95 5.73 13.39
N VAL A 63 -5.72 4.69 13.71
CA VAL A 63 -5.90 3.53 12.80
C VAL A 63 -6.38 3.97 11.42
N ARG A 64 -7.35 4.89 11.34
CA ARG A 64 -7.84 5.44 10.07
C ARG A 64 -6.80 6.24 9.30
N VAL A 65 -5.87 6.94 9.95
CA VAL A 65 -4.77 7.64 9.27
C VAL A 65 -3.88 6.65 8.51
N PHE A 66 -3.53 5.53 9.13
CA PHE A 66 -2.77 4.46 8.47
C PHE A 66 -3.58 3.76 7.38
N GLU A 67 -4.86 3.43 7.62
CA GLU A 67 -5.72 2.84 6.59
C GLU A 67 -5.91 3.76 5.37
N GLU A 68 -6.15 5.06 5.57
CA GLU A 68 -6.26 6.04 4.49
C GLU A 68 -4.96 6.10 3.68
N ALA A 69 -3.80 6.14 4.34
CA ALA A 69 -2.51 6.16 3.68
C ALA A 69 -2.26 4.88 2.86
N ILE A 70 -2.46 3.70 3.45
CA ILE A 70 -2.26 2.40 2.80
C ILE A 70 -3.24 2.22 1.63
N ARG A 71 -4.55 2.29 1.89
CA ARG A 71 -5.60 1.98 0.88
C ARG A 71 -5.63 2.99 -0.27
N THR A 72 -5.04 4.18 -0.13
CA THR A 72 -4.89 5.16 -1.22
C THR A 72 -3.52 5.16 -1.90
N ALA A 73 -2.51 4.49 -1.31
CA ALA A 73 -1.17 4.41 -1.88
C ALA A 73 -1.19 3.69 -3.24
N ARG A 74 -0.53 4.28 -4.24
CA ARG A 74 -0.62 3.86 -5.64
C ARG A 74 0.53 2.95 -6.03
N LYS A 75 0.21 1.86 -6.72
CA LYS A 75 1.20 0.88 -7.21
C LYS A 75 2.11 1.53 -8.24
N GLN A 76 3.41 1.51 -7.98
CA GLN A 76 4.45 1.96 -8.90
C GLN A 76 5.49 0.84 -9.06
N ALA A 77 6.15 0.81 -10.22
CA ALA A 77 7.33 -0.03 -10.39
C ALA A 77 8.44 0.47 -9.45
N ASP A 78 9.19 -0.44 -8.84
CA ASP A 78 10.31 -0.05 -7.99
C ASP A 78 11.53 0.40 -8.81
N ALA A 79 11.45 1.62 -9.35
CA ALA A 79 12.51 2.26 -10.10
C ALA A 79 13.64 2.81 -9.19
N ALA A 80 13.44 2.82 -7.87
CA ALA A 80 14.41 3.32 -6.91
C ALA A 80 15.18 2.14 -6.32
N LYS A 81 16.51 2.20 -6.32
CA LYS A 81 17.32 1.28 -5.51
C LYS A 81 17.23 1.68 -4.04
N ARG A 82 16.07 1.45 -3.42
CA ARG A 82 15.80 1.81 -2.03
C ARG A 82 16.73 1.07 -1.09
N THR A 83 17.04 1.72 0.03
CA THR A 83 17.70 1.11 1.18
C THR A 83 16.74 0.16 1.90
N ALA A 84 17.17 -0.39 3.04
CA ALA A 84 16.24 -1.04 3.98
C ALA A 84 15.06 -0.09 4.31
N PRO A 85 13.86 -0.64 4.55
CA PRO A 85 12.74 0.08 5.17
C PRO A 85 13.14 0.64 6.54
N ASP A 86 12.42 1.65 7.01
CA ASP A 86 12.57 2.19 8.36
C ASP A 86 11.80 1.35 9.38
N TYR A 87 10.60 0.89 8.97
CA TYR A 87 9.65 0.24 9.87
C TYR A 87 8.99 -1.00 9.26
N ASP A 88 8.65 -1.90 10.17
CA ASP A 88 7.70 -2.99 9.99
C ASP A 88 6.34 -2.53 10.51
N VAL A 89 5.31 -2.59 9.67
CA VAL A 89 3.92 -2.25 10.00
C VAL A 89 3.05 -3.50 9.95
N MET A 90 2.42 -3.84 11.07
CA MET A 90 1.47 -4.94 11.18
C MET A 90 0.05 -4.40 11.28
N VAL A 91 -0.80 -4.75 10.31
CA VAL A 91 -2.24 -4.46 10.33
C VAL A 91 -2.99 -5.64 10.95
N ILE A 92 -3.64 -5.41 12.08
CA ILE A 92 -4.36 -6.42 12.86
C ILE A 92 -5.87 -6.17 12.76
N TYR A 93 -6.61 -7.22 12.45
CA TYR A 93 -8.05 -7.18 12.22
C TYR A 93 -8.86 -7.66 13.44
N ALA A 94 -10.14 -7.30 13.50
CA ALA A 94 -11.05 -7.66 14.60
C ALA A 94 -11.29 -9.17 14.71
N GLN A 95 -11.49 -9.81 13.56
CA GLN A 95 -11.59 -11.27 13.45
C GLN A 95 -10.17 -11.88 13.47
N GLN A 96 -10.05 -13.19 13.73
CA GLN A 96 -8.77 -13.91 13.73
C GLN A 96 -8.20 -14.14 12.30
N SER A 97 -8.25 -13.09 11.49
CA SER A 97 -7.73 -13.02 10.12
C SER A 97 -6.19 -12.94 10.12
N PRO A 98 -5.54 -13.32 9.01
CA PRO A 98 -4.10 -13.12 8.86
C PRO A 98 -3.69 -11.67 9.07
N ILE A 99 -2.60 -11.45 9.80
CA ILE A 99 -2.00 -10.12 9.96
C ILE A 99 -1.50 -9.65 8.59
N HIS A 100 -1.79 -8.40 8.22
CA HIS A 100 -1.19 -7.81 7.03
C HIS A 100 0.19 -7.27 7.39
N ALA A 101 1.24 -7.93 6.90
CA ALA A 101 2.62 -7.50 7.03
C ALA A 101 2.97 -6.48 5.94
N ILE A 102 3.50 -5.33 6.33
CA ILE A 102 3.86 -4.23 5.44
C ILE A 102 5.24 -3.69 5.83
N LYS A 103 6.12 -3.49 4.86
CA LYS A 103 7.38 -2.75 5.03
C LYS A 103 7.14 -1.27 4.68
N LEU A 104 7.62 -0.34 5.50
CA LEU A 104 7.43 1.11 5.35
C LEU A 104 8.77 1.83 5.25
N TRP A 105 8.94 2.61 4.18
CA TRP A 105 9.86 3.74 4.14
C TRP A 105 9.08 5.02 4.44
N LEU A 106 9.38 5.66 5.55
CA LEU A 106 8.73 6.90 5.97
C LEU A 106 9.43 8.07 5.30
N GLY A 107 8.76 8.79 4.40
CA GLY A 107 9.35 9.99 3.78
C GLY A 107 9.63 11.08 4.83
N GLU A 108 10.36 12.14 4.48
CA GLU A 108 10.53 13.34 5.32
C GLU A 108 9.33 14.32 5.22
N GLU A 109 9.31 15.41 6.00
CA GLU A 109 8.24 16.42 5.97
C GLU A 109 7.94 16.94 4.54
N GLY A 110 6.71 16.75 4.07
CA GLY A 110 6.27 17.09 2.72
C GLY A 110 6.65 16.07 1.63
N GLU A 111 7.30 14.96 1.97
CA GLU A 111 7.67 13.88 1.05
C GLU A 111 6.74 12.66 1.14
N GLU A 112 6.75 11.86 0.07
CA GLU A 112 5.96 10.64 -0.07
C GLU A 112 6.57 9.46 0.71
N SER A 113 5.74 8.75 1.47
CA SER A 113 6.08 7.45 2.06
C SER A 113 5.82 6.31 1.09
N VAL A 114 6.56 5.21 1.26
CA VAL A 114 6.48 4.04 0.41
C VAL A 114 6.16 2.81 1.23
N PHE A 115 5.26 1.98 0.74
CA PHE A 115 4.93 0.68 1.30
C PHE A 115 5.34 -0.45 0.35
N SER A 116 5.63 -1.62 0.91
CA SER A 116 5.64 -2.90 0.21
C SER A 116 5.01 -3.98 1.08
N TYR A 117 4.53 -5.08 0.48
CA TYR A 117 4.04 -6.22 1.27
C TYR A 117 5.23 -6.92 1.96
N GLY A 118 5.00 -7.37 3.20
CA GLY A 118 6.06 -7.87 4.10
C GLY A 118 6.84 -9.08 3.58
N PHE A 119 6.20 -9.94 2.79
CA PHE A 119 6.76 -11.19 2.30
C PHE A 119 6.77 -11.19 0.76
N LYS A 120 7.97 -11.29 0.17
CA LYS A 120 8.22 -10.99 -1.24
C LYS A 120 8.08 -12.22 -2.16
N ASP A 121 6.84 -12.57 -2.51
CA ASP A 121 6.53 -13.57 -3.55
C ASP A 121 6.14 -12.91 -4.89
N GLY A 122 7.09 -12.27 -5.56
CA GLY A 122 6.90 -11.80 -6.94
C GLY A 122 7.41 -10.39 -7.27
N GLU A 123 6.66 -9.69 -8.12
CA GLU A 123 7.07 -8.41 -8.74
C GLU A 123 7.48 -7.34 -7.73
N GLU A 124 8.50 -6.58 -8.10
CA GLU A 124 9.03 -5.44 -7.34
C GLU A 124 8.11 -4.21 -7.50
N ALA A 125 6.88 -4.38 -7.04
CA ALA A 125 5.88 -3.33 -6.95
C ALA A 125 5.91 -2.72 -5.55
N VAL A 126 5.97 -1.39 -5.50
CA VAL A 126 5.77 -0.62 -4.28
C VAL A 126 4.49 0.19 -4.36
N TYR A 127 3.99 0.65 -3.22
CA TYR A 127 2.81 1.49 -3.12
C TYR A 127 3.19 2.82 -2.49
N VAL A 128 3.05 3.89 -3.26
CA VAL A 128 3.48 5.23 -2.84
C VAL A 128 2.28 6.01 -2.30
N ALA A 129 2.37 6.44 -1.04
CA ALA A 129 1.40 7.31 -0.39
C ALA A 129 1.75 8.77 -0.65
N SER A 130 0.75 9.60 -0.92
CA SER A 130 0.99 11.04 -1.13
C SER A 130 1.58 11.70 0.12
N ALA A 131 2.36 12.77 -0.07
CA ALA A 131 2.94 13.56 1.02
C ALA A 131 1.93 13.88 2.14
N LYS A 132 0.73 14.35 1.78
CA LYS A 132 -0.35 14.66 2.74
C LYS A 132 -0.72 13.49 3.67
N HIS A 133 -0.75 12.25 3.18
CA HIS A 133 -1.05 11.08 4.02
C HIS A 133 0.19 10.63 4.81
N SER A 134 1.36 10.79 4.20
CA SER A 134 2.69 10.51 4.78
C SER A 134 2.96 11.40 6.00
N ASP A 135 2.69 12.71 5.88
CA ASP A 135 2.82 13.68 6.96
C ASP A 135 1.95 13.33 8.17
N ARG A 136 0.69 12.94 7.95
CA ARG A 136 -0.21 12.52 9.03
C ARG A 136 0.25 11.25 9.74
N MET A 137 0.81 10.28 9.02
CA MET A 137 1.41 9.10 9.64
C MET A 137 2.67 9.48 10.44
N ARG A 138 3.54 10.32 9.88
CA ARG A 138 4.77 10.79 10.53
C ARG A 138 4.49 11.58 11.80
N GLU A 139 3.46 12.41 11.80
CA GLU A 139 2.99 13.10 13.01
C GLU A 139 2.70 12.10 14.13
N LEU A 140 1.96 11.02 13.86
CA LEU A 140 1.65 9.99 14.85
C LEU A 140 2.89 9.21 15.29
N ILE A 141 3.75 8.79 14.36
CA ILE A 141 4.97 8.02 14.64
C ILE A 141 5.95 8.85 15.49
N LEU A 142 6.15 10.13 15.16
CA LEU A 142 7.14 10.99 15.83
C LEU A 142 6.62 11.70 17.09
N GLN A 143 5.30 11.77 17.30
CA GLN A 143 4.72 12.32 18.54
C GLN A 143 4.67 11.26 19.66
N GLU A 144 4.25 10.02 19.35
CA GLU A 144 4.19 8.93 20.34
C GLU A 144 5.55 8.27 20.59
N GLY A 145 6.56 8.54 19.74
CA GLY A 145 7.95 8.09 19.92
C GLY A 145 8.83 8.99 20.81
N ARG A 146 8.23 9.86 21.65
CA ARG A 146 8.92 10.81 22.56
C ARG A 146 8.65 10.52 24.03
#